data_AF-A0A7S1MCS2-F1
#
_entry.id   AF-A0A7S1MCS2-F1
#
_cell.length_a   1.000
_cell.length_b   1.000
_cell.length_c   1.000
_cell.angle_alpha   90.00
_cell.angle_beta   90.00
_cell.angle_gamma   90.00
#
_symmetry.space_group_name_H-M   'P 1'
#
loop_
_entity.id
_entity.type
_entity.pdbx_description
1 polymer ?
#
loop_
_entity_poly.entity_id
_entity_poly.type
_entity_poly.pdbx_seq_one_letter_code
_entity_poly.pdbx_strand_id
1 'polypeptide(L)'
;ASTEQASVSWTVHVSQIESRNNKICSESFLVRIPGCGAYPFQLILYAEDRVSKGPSGGFQRSRGRGRVEVRCQAQLPPSVGKLTVTVSIGSVRHALPAREPVVQDFSQQACCGWRRGDFSQAGG
;
A
#
# COMPACT_ATOMS: atom_id res chain seq x y z
N ALA A 1 -23.26 15.09 2.18
CA ALA A 1 -22.72 13.92 2.90
C ALA A 1 -21.32 14.28 3.36
N SER A 2 -21.02 14.13 4.65
CA SER A 2 -19.67 14.38 5.17
C SER A 2 -18.75 13.26 4.70
N THR A 3 -17.74 13.59 3.90
CA THR A 3 -16.70 12.63 3.53
C THR A 3 -15.75 12.49 4.72
N GLU A 4 -15.81 11.36 5.43
CA GLU A 4 -14.76 11.03 6.40
C GLU A 4 -13.52 10.56 5.65
N GLN A 5 -12.36 11.13 6.00
CA GLN A 5 -11.06 10.78 5.44
C GLN A 5 -10.14 10.30 6.55
N ALA A 6 -9.59 9.09 6.40
CA ALA A 6 -8.52 8.57 7.25
C ALA A 6 -7.18 8.71 6.51
N SER A 7 -6.15 9.18 7.21
CA SER A 7 -4.77 9.24 6.71
C SER A 7 -3.87 8.41 7.62
N VAL A 8 -3.03 7.57 7.02
CA VAL A 8 -2.02 6.78 7.73
C VAL A 8 -0.68 7.04 7.08
N SER A 9 0.36 7.19 7.90
CA SER A 9 1.74 7.31 7.44
C SER A 9 2.51 6.09 7.93
N TRP A 10 3.20 5.43 7.00
CA TRP A 10 4.01 4.26 7.30
C TRP A 10 5.42 4.47 6.76
N THR A 11 6.41 4.33 7.64
CA THR A 11 7.83 4.43 7.30
C THR A 11 8.44 3.04 7.31
N VAL A 12 9.16 2.71 6.23
CA VAL A 12 9.89 1.45 6.10
C VAL A 12 11.36 1.72 6.36
N HIS A 13 11.97 0.93 7.25
CA HIS A 13 13.39 1.10 7.55
C HIS A 13 14.24 0.58 6.38
N VAL A 14 15.37 1.25 6.10
CA VAL A 14 16.25 0.92 4.95
C VAL A 14 16.70 -0.55 4.97
N SER A 15 16.98 -1.11 6.16
CA SER A 15 17.37 -2.51 6.29
C SER A 15 16.32 -3.51 5.79
N GLN A 16 15.03 -3.15 5.81
CA GLN A 16 13.97 -3.98 5.25
C GLN A 16 13.97 -3.92 3.71
N ILE A 17 14.28 -2.77 3.13
CA ILE A 17 14.43 -2.56 1.68
C ILE A 17 15.73 -3.18 1.15
N GLU A 18 16.78 -3.26 1.96
CA GLU A 18 18.03 -3.95 1.58
C GLU A 18 17.97 -5.45 1.81
N SER A 19 16.88 -5.94 2.40
CA SER A 19 16.70 -7.36 2.67
C SER A 19 16.37 -8.16 1.40
N ARG A 20 16.49 -9.49 1.53
CA ARG A 20 16.02 -10.45 0.52
C ARG A 20 14.52 -10.67 0.56
N ASN A 21 13.78 -10.00 1.45
CA ASN A 21 12.33 -10.10 1.50
C ASN A 21 11.75 -9.53 0.21
N ASN A 22 10.72 -10.17 -0.31
CA ASN A 22 9.96 -9.68 -1.45
C ASN A 22 8.66 -8.97 -1.04
N LYS A 23 8.38 -8.93 0.27
CA LYS A 23 7.18 -8.33 0.86
C LYS A 23 7.51 -7.76 2.24
N ILE A 24 7.01 -6.57 2.54
CA ILE A 24 7.03 -5.94 3.86
C ILE A 24 5.61 -5.48 4.17
N CYS A 25 5.14 -5.73 5.38
CA CYS A 25 3.82 -5.29 5.84
C CYS A 25 3.98 -4.21 6.92
N SER A 26 3.09 -3.23 6.89
CA SER A 26 2.85 -2.33 8.02
C SER A 26 2.17 -3.06 9.19
N GLU A 27 2.17 -2.42 10.36
CA GLU A 27 1.25 -2.77 11.43
C GLU A 27 -0.20 -2.55 10.97
N SER A 28 -1.13 -3.32 11.54
CA SER A 28 -2.55 -3.15 11.26
C SER A 28 -3.07 -1.85 11.86
N PHE A 29 -3.84 -1.10 11.10
CA PHE A 29 -4.49 0.14 11.54
C PHE A 29 -5.99 0.10 11.31
N LEU A 30 -6.76 0.78 12.16
CA LEU A 30 -8.21 0.82 12.07
C LEU A 30 -8.68 1.98 11.19
N VAL A 31 -9.50 1.68 10.20
CA VAL A 31 -10.22 2.68 9.40
C VAL A 31 -11.67 2.66 9.84
N ARG A 32 -12.16 3.81 10.33
CA ARG A 32 -13.57 4.01 10.66
C ARG A 32 -14.34 4.30 9.38
N ILE A 33 -15.38 3.52 9.14
CA ILE A 33 -16.29 3.64 8.01
C ILE A 33 -17.64 4.14 8.56
N PRO A 34 -18.15 5.30 8.10
CA PRO A 34 -19.42 5.83 8.56
C PRO A 34 -20.53 4.78 8.46
N GLY A 35 -21.27 4.59 9.56
CA GLY A 35 -22.39 3.64 9.63
C GLY A 35 -22.03 2.16 9.65
N CYS A 36 -20.75 1.78 9.46
CA CYS A 36 -20.34 0.37 9.40
C CYS A 36 -19.37 -0.04 10.53
N GLY A 37 -18.72 0.91 11.20
CA GLY A 37 -17.79 0.65 12.31
C GLY A 37 -16.33 0.80 11.90
N ALA A 38 -15.40 0.26 12.70
CA ALA A 38 -13.96 0.32 12.44
C ALA A 38 -13.44 -1.05 11.98
N TYR A 39 -12.65 -1.06 10.90
CA TYR A 39 -12.12 -2.28 10.30
C TYR A 39 -10.60 -2.24 10.20
N PRO A 40 -9.91 -3.38 10.37
CA PRO A 40 -8.46 -3.46 10.26
C PRO A 40 -8.00 -3.43 8.80
N PHE A 41 -7.06 -2.54 8.52
CA PHE A 41 -6.37 -2.42 7.24
C PHE A 41 -4.86 -2.55 7.44
N GLN A 42 -4.17 -2.86 6.34
CA GLN A 42 -2.73 -3.01 6.30
C GLN A 42 -2.19 -2.52 4.96
N LEU A 43 -1.12 -1.73 4.99
CA LEU A 43 -0.29 -1.44 3.83
C LEU A 43 0.73 -2.55 3.62
N ILE A 44 0.91 -2.96 2.37
CA ILE A 44 1.84 -4.00 1.97
C ILE A 44 2.72 -3.46 0.84
N LEU A 45 4.03 -3.51 1.04
CA LEU A 45 5.01 -3.21 0.01
C LEU A 45 5.50 -4.53 -0.59
N TYR A 46 5.55 -4.64 -1.91
CA TYR A 46 6.13 -5.77 -2.64
C TYR A 46 7.32 -5.32 -3.47
N ALA A 47 8.37 -6.13 -3.50
CA ALA A 47 9.48 -5.95 -4.43
C ALA A 47 9.02 -6.30 -5.84
N GLU A 48 9.39 -5.49 -6.83
CA GLU A 48 9.11 -5.77 -8.25
C GLU A 48 10.42 -6.17 -8.93
N ASP A 49 10.54 -7.43 -9.30
CA ASP A 49 11.73 -7.94 -9.97
C ASP A 49 11.65 -7.69 -11.49
N ARG A 50 12.81 -7.39 -12.10
CA ARG A 50 12.91 -7.05 -13.54
C ARG A 50 12.97 -8.26 -14.45
N VAL A 51 13.20 -9.47 -13.92
CA VAL A 51 13.53 -10.65 -14.72
C VAL A 51 12.47 -11.72 -14.56
N SER A 52 11.70 -11.96 -15.61
CA SER A 52 10.60 -12.94 -15.71
C SER A 52 11.02 -14.41 -15.60
N LYS A 53 12.30 -14.71 -15.32
CA LYS A 53 12.89 -16.07 -15.40
C LYS A 53 13.75 -16.46 -14.20
N GLY A 54 13.58 -15.82 -13.04
CA GLY A 54 14.29 -16.19 -11.81
C GLY A 54 13.38 -16.18 -10.58
N PRO A 55 13.78 -16.81 -9.46
CA PRO A 55 13.05 -16.69 -8.20
C PRO A 55 13.00 -15.21 -7.81
N SER A 56 11.78 -14.72 -7.54
CA SER A 56 11.48 -13.31 -7.23
C SER A 56 12.53 -12.72 -6.30
N GLY A 57 13.43 -11.91 -6.86
CA GLY A 57 14.44 -11.18 -6.13
C GLY A 57 13.78 -10.24 -5.15
N GLY A 58 14.20 -10.29 -3.88
CA GLY A 58 13.75 -9.34 -2.87
C GLY A 58 14.09 -7.89 -3.20
N PHE A 59 13.74 -6.97 -2.30
CA PHE A 59 13.93 -5.53 -2.49
C PHE A 59 15.38 -5.14 -2.86
N GLN A 60 16.36 -5.87 -2.35
CA GLN A 60 17.77 -5.71 -2.75
C GLN A 60 17.99 -5.79 -4.27
N ARG A 61 17.27 -6.68 -4.97
CA ARG A 61 17.39 -6.88 -6.43
C ARG A 61 16.49 -5.94 -7.22
N SER A 62 15.38 -5.47 -6.64
CA SER A 62 14.45 -4.57 -7.31
C SER A 62 15.00 -3.15 -7.49
N ARG A 63 16.14 -2.82 -6.86
CA ARG A 63 16.78 -1.49 -6.89
C ARG A 63 15.79 -0.40 -6.51
N GLY A 64 15.04 -0.61 -5.43
CA GLY A 64 14.02 0.34 -4.99
C GLY A 64 12.78 0.35 -5.87
N ARG A 65 12.47 -0.71 -6.63
CA ARG A 65 11.18 -0.82 -7.34
C ARG A 65 10.24 -1.77 -6.64
N GLY A 66 8.94 -1.49 -6.77
CA GLY A 66 7.94 -2.31 -6.13
C GLY A 66 6.52 -1.81 -6.36
N ARG A 67 5.59 -2.39 -5.63
CA ARG A 67 4.20 -1.90 -5.57
C ARG A 67 3.72 -1.82 -4.13
N VAL A 68 2.81 -0.88 -3.88
CA VAL A 68 2.07 -0.79 -2.62
C VAL A 68 0.68 -1.36 -2.84
N GLU A 69 0.21 -2.14 -1.89
CA GLU A 69 -1.18 -2.60 -1.79
C GLU A 69 -1.76 -2.16 -0.46
N VAL A 70 -3.05 -1.80 -0.46
CA VAL A 70 -3.86 -1.63 0.74
C VAL A 70 -4.73 -2.86 0.86
N ARG A 71 -4.70 -3.51 2.01
CA ARG A 71 -5.45 -4.73 2.31
C ARG A 71 -6.40 -4.49 3.48
N CYS A 72 -7.67 -4.79 3.32
CA CYS A 72 -8.58 -5.02 4.44
C CYS A 72 -8.32 -6.43 5.00
N GLN A 73 -8.14 -6.53 6.32
CA GLN A 73 -7.89 -7.79 7.01
C GLN A 73 -9.18 -8.44 7.53
N ALA A 74 -10.32 -7.78 7.33
CA ALA A 74 -11.64 -8.28 7.67
C ALA A 74 -12.52 -8.36 6.42
N GLN A 75 -13.55 -9.20 6.49
CA GLN A 75 -14.61 -9.20 5.48
C GLN A 75 -15.51 -7.99 5.73
N LEU A 76 -15.54 -7.05 4.80
CA LEU A 76 -16.48 -5.92 4.88
C LEU A 76 -17.89 -6.36 4.46
N PRO A 77 -18.94 -5.87 5.13
CA PRO A 77 -20.31 -6.09 4.68
C PRO A 77 -20.55 -5.34 3.36
N PRO A 78 -21.41 -5.86 2.45
CA PRO A 78 -21.72 -5.20 1.19
C PRO A 78 -22.27 -3.77 1.33
N SER A 79 -22.85 -3.44 2.50
CA SER A 79 -23.38 -2.11 2.82
C SER A 79 -22.32 -1.01 2.91
N VAL A 80 -21.02 -1.36 3.03
CA VAL A 80 -19.92 -0.40 3.04
C VAL A 80 -19.78 0.31 1.69
N GLY A 81 -20.07 -0.37 0.59
CA GLY A 81 -19.85 0.15 -0.75
C GLY A 81 -18.36 0.28 -1.11
N LYS A 82 -18.03 1.26 -1.96
CA LYS A 82 -16.68 1.49 -2.49
C LYS A 82 -15.95 2.57 -1.70
N LEU A 83 -14.68 2.30 -1.41
CA LEU A 83 -13.77 3.27 -0.78
C LEU A 83 -12.82 3.86 -1.83
N THR A 84 -12.60 5.16 -1.78
CA THR A 84 -11.55 5.82 -2.56
C THR A 84 -10.26 5.83 -1.75
N VAL A 85 -9.22 5.25 -2.31
CA VAL A 85 -7.90 5.13 -1.66
C VAL A 85 -6.88 5.90 -2.45
N THR A 86 -6.07 6.70 -1.76
CA THR A 86 -4.93 7.44 -2.34
C THR A 86 -3.67 7.04 -1.61
N VAL A 87 -2.61 6.73 -2.36
CA VAL A 87 -1.30 6.40 -1.80
C VAL A 87 -0.25 7.34 -2.39
N SER A 88 0.46 8.02 -1.50
CA SER A 88 1.66 8.80 -1.78
C SER A 88 2.87 8.12 -1.19
N ILE A 89 4.04 8.34 -1.80
CA ILE A 89 5.31 7.73 -1.41
C ILE A 89 6.35 8.85 -1.32
N GLY A 90 7.12 8.87 -0.24
CA GLY A 90 8.20 9.85 -0.02
C GLY A 90 7.90 10.84 1.10
N SER A 91 8.92 11.57 1.53
CA SER A 91 8.78 12.66 2.50
C SER A 91 8.27 13.92 1.80
N VAL A 92 7.79 14.95 2.54
CA VAL A 92 7.26 16.21 1.96
C VAL A 92 8.20 16.83 0.90
N ARG A 93 9.52 16.61 1.03
CA ARG A 93 10.54 17.14 0.09
C ARG A 93 10.90 16.17 -1.05
N HIS A 94 10.62 14.88 -0.89
CA HIS A 94 10.96 13.80 -1.84
C HIS A 94 9.73 12.97 -2.21
N ALA A 95 8.55 13.59 -2.19
CA ALA A 95 7.30 12.93 -2.51
C ALA A 95 7.26 12.64 -4.01
N LEU A 96 7.09 11.36 -4.36
CA LEU A 96 6.69 10.98 -5.70
C LEU A 96 5.33 11.62 -5.99
N PRO A 97 5.03 11.96 -7.26
CA PRO A 97 3.71 12.41 -7.65
C PRO A 97 2.64 11.47 -7.10
N ALA A 98 1.62 12.05 -6.45
CA ALA A 98 0.51 11.28 -5.93
C ALA A 98 -0.09 10.45 -7.07
N ARG A 99 -0.31 9.17 -6.80
CA ARG A 99 -0.94 8.31 -7.79
C ARG A 99 -2.41 8.65 -7.89
N GLU A 100 -2.98 8.36 -9.06
CA GLU A 100 -4.42 8.41 -9.24
C GLU A 100 -5.14 7.61 -8.14
N PRO A 101 -6.17 8.20 -7.51
CA PRO A 101 -7.00 7.51 -6.54
C PRO A 101 -7.59 6.23 -7.14
N VAL A 102 -7.63 5.17 -6.33
CA VAL A 102 -8.24 3.89 -6.71
C VAL A 102 -9.54 3.73 -5.95
N VAL A 103 -10.63 3.50 -6.68
CA VAL A 103 -11.93 3.16 -6.11
C VAL A 103 -12.00 1.64 -5.96
N GLN A 104 -12.11 1.15 -4.72
CA GLN A 104 -12.09 -0.27 -4.39
C GLN A 104 -13.32 -0.68 -3.60
N ASP A 105 -13.93 -1.81 -3.99
CA ASP A 105 -14.91 -2.52 -3.16
C ASP A 105 -14.19 -3.60 -2.34
N PHE A 106 -14.01 -3.34 -1.04
CA PHE A 106 -13.33 -4.27 -0.13
C PHE A 106 -14.24 -5.39 0.38
N SER A 107 -15.55 -5.35 0.11
CA SER A 107 -16.45 -6.48 0.35
C SER A 107 -16.28 -7.58 -0.70
N GLN A 108 -15.91 -7.19 -1.92
CA GLN A 108 -15.68 -8.11 -3.04
C GLN A 108 -14.22 -8.56 -3.14
N GLN A 109 -13.27 -7.65 -2.88
CA GLN A 109 -11.85 -7.95 -2.98
C GLN A 109 -11.07 -7.23 -1.87
N ALA A 110 -10.44 -8.03 -1.01
CA ALA A 110 -9.75 -7.55 0.18
C ALA A 110 -8.52 -6.68 -0.08
N CYS A 111 -7.99 -6.61 -1.30
CA CYS A 111 -6.77 -5.85 -1.63
C CYS A 111 -6.99 -4.92 -2.83
N CYS A 112 -6.43 -3.70 -2.79
CA CYS A 112 -6.19 -2.88 -3.98
C CYS A 112 -4.71 -2.51 -4.08
N GLY A 113 -4.19 -2.35 -5.30
CA GLY A 113 -2.75 -2.17 -5.52
C GLY A 113 -2.40 -1.22 -6.64
N TRP A 114 -1.29 -0.51 -6.46
CA TRP A 114 -0.70 0.34 -7.49
C TRP A 114 0.52 -0.34 -8.09
N ARG A 115 0.37 -0.87 -9.31
CA ARG A 115 1.32 -1.80 -9.94
C ARG A 115 2.75 -1.27 -10.20
N ARG A 116 3.11 -0.01 -9.91
CA ARG A 116 4.41 0.52 -10.39
C ARG A 116 4.98 1.69 -9.59
N GLY A 117 5.56 1.48 -8.41
CA GLY A 117 6.31 2.44 -7.59
C GLY A 117 7.81 2.40 -7.85
N ASP A 118 8.42 3.56 -8.16
CA ASP A 118 9.88 3.72 -8.16
C ASP A 118 10.31 4.39 -6.84
N PHE A 119 10.60 3.57 -5.84
CA PHE A 119 11.08 3.97 -4.51
C PHE A 119 12.57 4.34 -4.48
N SER A 120 13.31 4.14 -5.58
CA SER A 120 14.74 4.47 -5.65
C SER A 120 15.03 5.97 -5.54
N GLN A 121 14.01 6.81 -5.75
CA GLN A 121 14.09 8.27 -5.67
C GLN A 121 13.66 8.85 -4.31
N ALA A 122 13.14 8.00 -3.40
CA ALA A 122 12.65 8.45 -2.09
C ALA A 122 13.74 8.49 -1.00
N GLY A 123 14.97 8.08 -1.32
CA GLY A 123 16.14 8.18 -0.46
C GLY A 123 17.14 9.21 -1.00
N GLY A 124 17.00 10.45 -0.54
CA GLY A 124 17.94 11.55 -0.72
C GLY A 124 17.94 12.40 0.53
#